data_AF-Q5AAP7-F1
#
_entry.id   AF-Q5AAP7-F1
#
_cell.length_a   1.000
_cell.length_b   1.000
_cell.length_c   1.000
_cell.angle_alpha   90.00
_cell.angle_beta   90.00
_cell.angle_gamma   90.00
#
_symmetry.space_group_name_H-M   'P 1'
#
loop_
_entity.id
_entity.type
_entity.pdbx_description
1 polymer ?
#
loop_
_entity_poly.entity_id
_entity_poly.type
_entity_poly.pdbx_seq_one_letter_code
_entity_poly.pdbx_strand_id
1 'polypeptide(L)'
;MRLIVLSIFCICITFTTAIGFKGKIEGIPSVNELYHTKNKIVPNGDNYNNRISVDLYPLDSFTPISTVVDSKYNFKFNNLEPGEYELLVNSYDFGFEQNRFKIIADEESIVAYEHGIGQETYNTTSLTNLNEKPLSIKYLATKEFYEYHGGSLSDLLMNSPFGFIFKNKYMTIVFTACLAIMAAPYILQVVSPEFAAELNQIQTQTAKERLGEKVIESPEPTIKSTGVNKSQGAKKRR
;
A
#
# COMPACT_ATOMS: atom_id res chain seq x y z
N MET A 1 -26.45 -54.68 -48.59
CA MET A 1 -25.97 -53.30 -48.83
C MET A 1 -26.59 -52.25 -47.90
N ARG A 2 -27.89 -52.30 -47.59
CA ARG A 2 -28.55 -51.32 -46.68
C ARG A 2 -28.08 -51.33 -45.21
N LEU A 3 -27.63 -52.48 -44.69
CA LEU A 3 -27.12 -52.61 -43.31
C LEU A 3 -25.73 -52.00 -43.10
N ILE A 4 -24.88 -51.98 -44.14
CA ILE A 4 -23.52 -51.42 -44.07
C ILE A 4 -23.57 -49.88 -44.08
N VAL A 5 -24.55 -49.30 -44.77
CA VAL A 5 -24.76 -47.84 -44.79
C VAL A 5 -25.25 -47.34 -43.42
N LEU A 6 -26.03 -48.14 -42.68
CA LEU A 6 -26.51 -47.78 -41.35
C LEU A 6 -25.40 -47.86 -40.28
N SER A 7 -24.48 -48.82 -40.39
CA SER A 7 -23.34 -48.96 -39.47
C SER A 7 -22.29 -47.86 -39.68
N ILE A 8 -22.11 -47.38 -40.91
CA ILE A 8 -21.19 -46.28 -41.23
C ILE A 8 -21.75 -44.94 -40.72
N PHE A 9 -23.08 -44.76 -40.67
CA PHE A 9 -23.68 -43.53 -40.14
C PHE A 9 -23.63 -43.43 -38.61
N CYS A 10 -23.56 -44.55 -37.89
CA CYS A 10 -23.44 -44.56 -36.41
C CYS A 10 -22.00 -44.36 -35.91
N ILE A 11 -20.98 -44.48 -36.76
CA ILE A 11 -19.57 -44.29 -36.38
C ILE A 11 -19.14 -42.81 -36.49
N CYS A 12 -19.97 -41.94 -37.09
CA CYS A 12 -19.65 -40.51 -37.29
C CYS A 12 -20.29 -39.55 -36.27
N ILE A 13 -20.88 -40.06 -35.19
CA ILE A 13 -21.49 -39.22 -34.14
C ILE A 13 -20.84 -39.53 -32.79
N THR A 14 -19.52 -39.37 -32.71
CA THR A 14 -18.90 -39.04 -31.43
C THR A 14 -19.00 -37.53 -31.27
N PHE A 15 -20.14 -37.04 -30.77
CA PHE A 15 -20.18 -35.71 -30.18
C PHE A 15 -19.28 -35.76 -28.96
N THR A 16 -18.00 -35.40 -29.12
CA THR A 16 -17.17 -35.03 -27.99
C THR A 16 -17.84 -33.79 -27.39
N THR A 17 -18.54 -33.97 -26.28
CA THR A 17 -19.09 -32.86 -25.51
C THR A 17 -17.90 -32.06 -25.02
N ALA A 18 -17.62 -30.98 -25.71
CA ALA A 18 -16.47 -30.15 -25.43
C ALA A 18 -16.77 -29.36 -24.15
N ILE A 19 -16.21 -29.79 -23.02
CA ILE A 19 -16.45 -29.19 -21.71
C ILE A 19 -15.63 -27.91 -21.60
N GLY A 20 -16.17 -26.91 -20.92
CA GLY A 20 -15.47 -25.67 -20.63
C GLY A 20 -15.91 -25.12 -19.28
N PHE A 21 -15.18 -24.15 -18.75
CA PHE A 21 -15.52 -23.51 -17.48
C PHE A 21 -15.57 -22.00 -17.59
N LYS A 22 -16.25 -21.39 -16.63
CA LYS A 22 -16.35 -19.93 -16.47
C LYS A 22 -15.60 -19.51 -15.22
N GLY A 23 -15.04 -18.32 -15.25
CA GLY A 23 -14.47 -17.67 -14.07
C GLY A 23 -14.89 -16.21 -13.99
N LYS A 24 -14.70 -15.64 -12.81
CA LYS A 24 -15.07 -14.27 -12.48
C LYS A 24 -14.08 -13.69 -11.49
N ILE A 25 -13.66 -12.46 -11.74
CA ILE A 25 -12.81 -11.70 -10.83
C ILE A 25 -13.70 -10.77 -10.01
N GLU A 26 -13.64 -10.91 -8.70
CA GLU A 26 -14.54 -10.26 -7.75
C GLU A 26 -13.84 -9.15 -6.98
N GLY A 27 -14.60 -8.09 -6.66
CA GLY A 27 -14.14 -7.02 -5.78
C GLY A 27 -13.22 -5.99 -6.44
N ILE A 28 -13.15 -5.94 -7.78
CA ILE A 28 -12.39 -4.89 -8.46
C ILE A 28 -13.10 -3.53 -8.23
N PRO A 29 -12.42 -2.55 -7.63
CA PRO A 29 -13.01 -1.23 -7.38
C PRO A 29 -13.19 -0.46 -8.69
N SER A 30 -14.23 0.38 -8.74
CA SER A 30 -14.44 1.30 -9.87
C SER A 30 -13.35 2.37 -9.93
N VAL A 31 -13.10 2.97 -11.10
CA VAL A 31 -12.14 4.07 -11.24
C VAL A 31 -12.49 5.24 -10.34
N ASN A 32 -13.78 5.56 -10.22
CA ASN A 32 -14.27 6.61 -9.33
C ASN A 32 -13.93 6.31 -7.86
N GLU A 33 -14.07 5.07 -7.41
CA GLU A 33 -13.68 4.66 -6.06
C GLU A 33 -12.16 4.79 -5.87
N LEU A 34 -11.37 4.34 -6.85
CA LEU A 34 -9.92 4.44 -6.78
C LEU A 34 -9.44 5.88 -6.69
N TYR A 35 -9.99 6.77 -7.50
CA TYR A 35 -9.58 8.16 -7.55
C TYR A 35 -10.09 8.94 -6.32
N HIS A 36 -11.38 8.86 -5.99
CA HIS A 36 -11.98 9.70 -4.96
C HIS A 36 -11.87 9.13 -3.55
N THR A 37 -11.91 7.81 -3.40
CA THR A 37 -11.91 7.17 -2.07
C THR A 37 -10.51 6.71 -1.67
N LYS A 38 -9.75 6.16 -2.61
CA LYS A 38 -8.42 5.59 -2.34
C LYS A 38 -7.26 6.53 -2.75
N ASN A 39 -7.56 7.68 -3.33
CA ASN A 39 -6.59 8.67 -3.82
C ASN A 39 -5.51 8.06 -4.73
N LYS A 40 -5.90 7.09 -5.56
CA LYS A 40 -5.03 6.40 -6.52
C LYS A 40 -5.24 6.96 -7.92
N ILE A 41 -4.14 7.32 -8.58
CA ILE A 41 -4.17 7.76 -9.97
C ILE A 41 -4.36 6.54 -10.87
N VAL A 42 -5.36 6.62 -11.73
CA VAL A 42 -5.67 5.59 -12.71
C VAL A 42 -5.26 6.09 -14.11
N PRO A 43 -4.15 5.60 -14.68
CA PRO A 43 -3.69 6.11 -15.98
C PRO A 43 -4.57 5.68 -17.17
N ASN A 44 -5.37 4.62 -17.05
CA ASN A 44 -6.03 3.96 -18.19
C ASN A 44 -7.57 3.99 -18.18
N GLY A 45 -8.17 4.84 -17.33
CA GLY A 45 -9.63 4.90 -17.17
C GLY A 45 -10.24 3.53 -16.80
N ASP A 46 -11.48 3.30 -17.21
CA ASP A 46 -12.27 2.10 -16.87
C ASP A 46 -11.86 0.84 -17.66
N ASN A 47 -10.83 0.89 -18.51
CA ASN A 47 -10.46 -0.20 -19.42
C ASN A 47 -9.57 -1.29 -18.76
N TYR A 48 -9.84 -1.60 -17.50
CA TYR A 48 -9.00 -2.51 -16.74
C TYR A 48 -9.11 -3.97 -17.17
N ASN A 49 -10.29 -4.39 -17.63
CA ASN A 49 -10.51 -5.77 -18.07
C ASN A 49 -9.54 -6.17 -19.21
N ASN A 50 -9.23 -5.25 -20.12
CA ASN A 50 -8.27 -5.47 -21.20
C ASN A 50 -6.79 -5.49 -20.75
N ARG A 51 -6.52 -5.19 -19.47
CA ARG A 51 -5.20 -5.23 -18.84
C ARG A 51 -5.07 -6.41 -17.87
N ILE A 52 -6.00 -7.35 -17.95
CA ILE A 52 -5.97 -8.63 -17.25
C ILE A 52 -5.75 -9.72 -18.28
N SER A 53 -4.67 -10.50 -18.09
CA SER A 53 -4.38 -11.71 -18.84
C SER A 53 -4.89 -12.92 -18.07
N VAL A 54 -5.60 -13.81 -18.76
CA VAL A 54 -6.07 -15.09 -18.24
C VAL A 54 -5.59 -16.18 -19.18
N ASP A 55 -4.55 -16.88 -18.76
CA ASP A 55 -3.82 -17.83 -19.58
C ASP A 55 -3.86 -19.22 -18.94
N LEU A 56 -4.22 -20.22 -19.73
CA LEU A 56 -4.30 -21.61 -19.31
C LEU A 56 -3.21 -22.42 -20.03
N TYR A 57 -2.26 -22.94 -19.27
CA TYR A 57 -1.13 -23.71 -19.79
C TYR A 57 -1.43 -25.21 -19.64
N PRO A 58 -1.49 -26.00 -20.72
CA PRO A 58 -1.46 -27.45 -20.60
C PRO A 58 -0.14 -27.90 -19.96
N LEU A 59 -0.15 -28.91 -19.10
CA LEU A 59 1.05 -29.34 -18.37
C LEU A 59 2.24 -29.67 -19.30
N ASP A 60 1.96 -30.20 -20.49
CA ASP A 60 2.95 -30.63 -21.49
C ASP A 60 3.28 -29.55 -22.55
N SER A 61 2.74 -28.33 -22.42
CA SER A 61 2.90 -27.27 -23.43
C SER A 61 3.14 -25.90 -22.81
N PHE A 62 4.16 -25.21 -23.32
CA PHE A 62 4.41 -23.79 -22.97
C PHE A 62 3.51 -22.81 -23.73
N THR A 63 2.61 -23.31 -24.57
CA THR A 63 1.72 -22.49 -25.39
C THR A 63 0.39 -22.33 -24.63
N PRO A 64 0.06 -21.12 -24.14
CA PRO A 64 -1.17 -20.93 -23.39
C PRO A 64 -2.39 -20.93 -24.31
N ILE A 65 -3.51 -21.41 -23.78
CA ILE A 65 -4.83 -21.09 -24.24
C ILE A 65 -5.23 -19.81 -23.50
N SER A 66 -5.29 -18.67 -24.20
CA SER A 66 -5.67 -17.39 -23.60
C SER A 66 -7.16 -17.11 -23.78
N THR A 67 -7.75 -16.38 -22.83
CA THR A 67 -9.13 -15.89 -22.95
C THR A 67 -9.23 -14.41 -22.60
N VAL A 68 -10.29 -13.76 -23.08
CA VAL A 68 -10.56 -12.34 -22.85
C VAL A 68 -11.45 -12.17 -21.62
N VAL A 69 -11.11 -11.17 -20.79
CA VAL A 69 -11.94 -10.75 -19.66
C VAL A 69 -12.93 -9.69 -20.12
N ASP A 70 -14.22 -9.93 -19.90
CA ASP A 70 -15.29 -8.98 -20.25
C ASP A 70 -15.33 -7.77 -19.29
N SER A 71 -16.17 -6.77 -19.61
CA SER A 71 -16.33 -5.56 -18.80
C SER A 71 -16.97 -5.80 -17.42
N LYS A 72 -17.51 -6.99 -17.19
CA LYS A 72 -18.05 -7.45 -15.90
C LYS A 72 -17.07 -8.37 -15.17
N TYR A 73 -15.82 -8.43 -15.66
CA TYR A 73 -14.73 -9.25 -15.13
C TYR A 73 -14.97 -10.76 -15.15
N ASN A 74 -15.77 -11.24 -16.11
CA ASN A 74 -15.93 -12.67 -16.37
C ASN A 74 -15.01 -13.12 -17.50
N PHE A 75 -14.60 -14.39 -17.44
CA PHE A 75 -13.84 -15.05 -18.48
C PHE A 75 -14.36 -16.48 -18.68
N LYS A 76 -14.06 -17.08 -19.82
CA LYS A 76 -14.48 -18.45 -20.11
C LYS A 76 -13.47 -19.18 -20.99
N PHE A 77 -13.29 -20.47 -20.71
CA PHE A 77 -12.64 -21.41 -21.61
C PHE A 77 -13.71 -22.34 -22.18
N ASN A 78 -13.69 -22.55 -23.48
CA ASN A 78 -14.60 -23.48 -24.14
C ASN A 78 -13.77 -24.62 -24.72
N ASN A 79 -14.36 -25.80 -24.80
CA ASN A 79 -13.81 -26.95 -25.52
C ASN A 79 -12.42 -27.38 -25.03
N LEU A 80 -12.26 -27.49 -23.71
CA LEU A 80 -11.07 -28.06 -23.10
C LEU A 80 -11.05 -29.56 -23.34
N GLU A 81 -9.88 -30.06 -23.72
CA GLU A 81 -9.61 -31.50 -23.78
C GLU A 81 -9.40 -32.03 -22.34
N PRO A 82 -9.66 -33.32 -22.09
CA PRO A 82 -9.30 -33.92 -20.82
C PRO A 82 -7.79 -33.80 -20.56
N GLY A 83 -7.40 -33.38 -19.37
CA GLY A 83 -6.01 -33.16 -18.99
C GLY A 83 -5.82 -32.25 -17.80
N GLU A 84 -4.56 -32.03 -17.44
CA GLU A 84 -4.15 -31.10 -16.40
C GLU A 84 -3.63 -29.79 -16.99
N TYR A 85 -4.02 -28.68 -16.37
CA TYR A 85 -3.66 -27.35 -16.79
C TYR A 85 -3.25 -26.48 -15.59
N GLU A 86 -2.41 -25.48 -15.85
CA GLU A 86 -2.10 -24.39 -14.93
C GLU A 86 -2.76 -23.11 -15.43
N LEU A 87 -3.73 -22.60 -14.68
CA LEU A 87 -4.36 -21.32 -14.94
C LEU A 87 -3.58 -20.21 -14.24
N LEU A 88 -3.22 -19.17 -14.99
CA LEU A 88 -2.54 -17.98 -14.49
C LEU A 88 -3.37 -16.74 -14.82
N VAL A 89 -3.66 -15.93 -13.81
CA VAL A 89 -4.45 -14.70 -13.94
C VAL A 89 -3.64 -13.52 -13.47
N ASN A 90 -3.17 -12.70 -14.40
CA ASN A 90 -2.31 -11.56 -14.10
C ASN A 90 -2.99 -10.26 -14.51
N SER A 91 -2.84 -9.22 -13.71
CA SER A 91 -3.27 -7.87 -14.07
C SER A 91 -2.10 -6.91 -14.03
N TYR A 92 -2.08 -5.93 -14.94
CA TYR A 92 -1.16 -4.82 -14.82
C TYR A 92 -1.54 -3.85 -13.70
N ASP A 93 -2.80 -3.79 -13.27
CA ASP A 93 -3.27 -2.76 -12.35
C ASP A 93 -3.64 -3.32 -10.96
N PHE A 94 -3.90 -4.63 -10.86
CA PHE A 94 -4.38 -5.27 -9.64
C PHE A 94 -3.53 -6.48 -9.22
N GLY A 95 -3.45 -6.71 -7.92
CA GLY A 95 -3.07 -7.97 -7.31
C GLY A 95 -4.32 -8.76 -6.93
N PHE A 96 -4.22 -10.09 -6.97
CA PHE A 96 -5.28 -11.02 -6.58
C PHE A 96 -4.84 -11.83 -5.37
N GLU A 97 -5.79 -12.28 -4.54
CA GLU A 97 -5.49 -13.12 -3.37
C GLU A 97 -4.81 -14.43 -3.79
N GLN A 98 -5.37 -15.06 -4.82
CA GLN A 98 -4.77 -16.18 -5.53
C GLN A 98 -4.85 -15.91 -7.03
N ASN A 99 -3.72 -16.06 -7.72
CA ASN A 99 -3.61 -15.76 -9.14
C ASN A 99 -3.21 -16.98 -9.99
N ARG A 100 -3.01 -18.14 -9.35
CA ARG A 100 -2.56 -19.37 -9.99
C ARG A 100 -3.38 -20.57 -9.51
N PHE A 101 -3.84 -21.40 -10.42
CA PHE A 101 -4.69 -22.56 -10.10
C PHE A 101 -4.27 -23.76 -10.92
N LYS A 102 -4.30 -24.95 -10.31
CA LYS A 102 -4.28 -26.21 -11.05
C LYS A 102 -5.71 -26.54 -11.45
N ILE A 103 -5.95 -26.73 -12.74
CA ILE A 103 -7.22 -27.15 -13.31
C ILE A 103 -7.07 -28.58 -13.80
N ILE A 104 -7.96 -29.46 -13.38
CA ILE A 104 -8.03 -30.84 -13.88
C ILE A 104 -9.36 -30.97 -14.60
N ALA A 105 -9.31 -31.24 -15.90
CA ALA A 105 -10.46 -31.46 -16.74
C ALA A 105 -10.55 -32.95 -17.07
N ASP A 106 -11.64 -33.58 -16.68
CA ASP A 106 -12.00 -34.94 -17.06
C ASP A 106 -13.11 -34.90 -18.13
N GLU A 107 -13.58 -36.08 -18.58
CA GLU A 107 -14.67 -36.20 -19.56
C GLU A 107 -16.03 -35.71 -19.04
N GLU A 108 -16.20 -35.56 -17.71
CA GLU A 108 -17.47 -35.17 -17.10
C GLU A 108 -17.36 -33.94 -16.19
N SER A 109 -16.18 -33.67 -15.61
CA SER A 109 -16.01 -32.65 -14.59
C SER A 109 -14.73 -31.85 -14.75
N ILE A 110 -14.81 -30.57 -14.42
CA ILE A 110 -13.63 -29.71 -14.28
C ILE A 110 -13.53 -29.26 -12.82
N VAL A 111 -12.36 -29.48 -12.22
CA VAL A 111 -12.06 -29.07 -10.85
C VAL A 111 -10.86 -28.13 -10.82
N ALA A 112 -10.89 -27.18 -9.89
CA ALA A 112 -9.80 -26.23 -9.64
C ALA A 112 -9.25 -26.37 -8.22
N TYR A 113 -7.93 -26.21 -8.11
CA TYR A 113 -7.19 -26.11 -6.85
C TYR A 113 -6.30 -24.88 -6.89
N GLU A 114 -6.19 -24.17 -5.77
CA GLU A 114 -5.19 -23.12 -5.59
C GLU A 114 -3.79 -23.74 -5.62
N HIS A 115 -2.88 -23.10 -6.36
CA HIS A 115 -1.50 -23.56 -6.49
C HIS A 115 -0.57 -22.37 -6.35
N GLY A 116 0.23 -22.32 -5.28
CA GLY A 116 1.15 -21.21 -5.03
C GLY A 116 2.40 -21.27 -5.91
N ILE A 117 3.03 -20.12 -6.15
CA ILE A 117 4.31 -20.05 -6.87
C ILE A 117 5.39 -20.80 -6.06
N GLY A 118 6.14 -21.66 -6.75
CA GLY A 118 7.27 -22.40 -6.15
C GLY A 118 6.85 -23.55 -5.23
N GLN A 119 5.57 -23.95 -5.25
CA GLN A 119 5.09 -25.11 -4.51
C GLN A 119 5.06 -26.33 -5.43
N GLU A 120 5.69 -27.43 -4.99
CA GLU A 120 5.63 -28.72 -5.69
C GLU A 120 4.23 -29.37 -5.60
N THR A 121 3.42 -28.93 -4.65
CA THR A 121 2.06 -29.44 -4.40
C THR A 121 1.04 -28.30 -4.46
N TYR A 122 -0.21 -28.66 -4.72
CA TYR A 122 -1.35 -27.74 -4.75
C TYR A 122 -2.22 -27.93 -3.50
N ASN A 123 -3.01 -26.91 -3.16
CA ASN A 123 -3.86 -26.93 -1.98
C ASN A 123 -5.11 -27.79 -2.20
N THR A 124 -5.06 -29.07 -1.85
CA THR A 124 -6.18 -30.01 -2.02
C THR A 124 -7.45 -29.60 -1.26
N THR A 125 -7.33 -28.77 -0.21
CA THR A 125 -8.49 -28.29 0.56
C THR A 125 -9.29 -27.20 -0.17
N SER A 126 -8.70 -26.57 -1.20
CA SER A 126 -9.31 -25.49 -1.98
C SER A 126 -10.19 -25.96 -3.16
N LEU A 127 -10.53 -27.25 -3.18
CA LEU A 127 -11.29 -27.88 -4.27
C LEU A 127 -12.53 -27.07 -4.64
N THR A 128 -12.60 -26.67 -5.90
CA THR A 128 -13.75 -25.99 -6.49
C THR A 128 -14.22 -26.73 -7.73
N ASN A 129 -15.44 -27.27 -7.68
CA ASN A 129 -16.11 -27.87 -8.84
C ASN A 129 -16.61 -26.76 -9.79
N LEU A 130 -16.02 -26.69 -10.98
CA LEU A 130 -16.27 -25.65 -11.96
C LEU A 130 -17.49 -25.90 -12.86
N ASN A 131 -18.08 -27.10 -12.79
CA ASN A 131 -19.34 -27.40 -13.46
C ASN A 131 -20.53 -26.74 -12.76
N GLU A 132 -20.45 -26.57 -11.44
CA GLU A 132 -21.53 -26.04 -10.61
C GLU A 132 -21.45 -24.52 -10.45
N LYS A 133 -20.24 -23.99 -10.23
CA LYS A 133 -20.01 -22.58 -9.96
C LYS A 133 -18.78 -22.07 -10.71
N PRO A 134 -18.78 -20.81 -11.16
CA PRO A 134 -17.61 -20.22 -11.79
C PRO A 134 -16.44 -20.13 -10.82
N LEU A 135 -15.21 -20.18 -11.35
CA LEU A 135 -14.00 -19.91 -10.56
C LEU A 135 -14.01 -18.47 -10.07
N SER A 136 -13.96 -18.27 -8.75
CA SER A 136 -13.98 -16.93 -8.15
C SER A 136 -12.58 -16.50 -7.75
N ILE A 137 -12.08 -15.43 -8.36
CA ILE A 137 -10.76 -14.85 -8.08
C ILE A 137 -10.97 -13.52 -7.37
N LYS A 138 -10.42 -13.36 -6.17
CA LYS A 138 -10.64 -12.15 -5.37
C LYS A 138 -9.55 -11.11 -5.61
N TYR A 139 -9.97 -9.87 -5.78
CA TYR A 139 -9.11 -8.70 -5.70
C TYR A 139 -8.43 -8.63 -4.32
N LEU A 140 -7.12 -8.35 -4.32
CA LEU A 140 -6.32 -8.12 -3.11
C LEU A 140 -6.01 -6.63 -2.95
N ALA A 141 -5.36 -6.03 -3.94
CA ALA A 141 -4.91 -4.64 -3.87
C ALA A 141 -4.67 -4.05 -5.26
N THR A 142 -4.72 -2.73 -5.36
CA THR A 142 -4.30 -2.00 -6.58
C THR A 142 -2.79 -1.83 -6.56
N LYS A 143 -2.13 -2.29 -7.62
CA LYS A 143 -0.68 -2.19 -7.79
C LYS A 143 -0.26 -0.71 -7.80
N GLU A 144 0.82 -0.44 -7.09
CA GLU A 144 1.44 0.88 -7.03
C GLU A 144 2.83 0.77 -7.67
N PHE A 145 3.03 1.53 -8.74
CA PHE A 145 4.29 1.52 -9.51
C PHE A 145 5.24 2.65 -9.13
N TYR A 146 4.71 3.68 -8.45
CA TYR A 146 5.46 4.85 -8.07
C TYR A 146 5.69 4.82 -6.57
N GLU A 147 6.95 4.75 -6.18
CA GLU A 147 7.36 5.10 -4.83
C GLU A 147 7.37 6.61 -4.70
N TYR A 148 6.50 7.15 -3.84
CA TYR A 148 6.54 8.56 -3.51
C TYR A 148 7.81 8.83 -2.69
N HIS A 149 8.72 9.63 -3.28
CA HIS A 149 9.94 10.08 -2.63
C HIS A 149 9.57 11.12 -1.57
N GLY A 150 9.15 10.64 -0.41
CA GLY A 150 8.68 11.47 0.70
C GLY A 150 7.36 10.92 1.22
N GLY A 151 7.40 10.32 2.41
CA GLY A 151 6.17 10.13 3.19
C GLY A 151 5.43 11.47 3.30
N SER A 152 4.12 11.40 3.54
CA SER A 152 3.32 12.62 3.72
C SER A 152 4.03 13.54 4.73
N LEU A 153 3.89 14.87 4.62
CA LEU A 153 4.37 15.79 5.66
C LEU A 153 3.94 15.33 7.06
N SER A 154 2.77 14.69 7.16
CA SER A 154 2.31 14.01 8.36
C SER A 154 3.19 12.83 8.79
N ASP A 155 3.58 11.92 7.90
CA ASP A 155 4.52 10.82 8.22
C ASP A 155 5.88 11.35 8.65
N LEU A 156 6.38 12.39 7.98
CA LEU A 156 7.64 13.03 8.36
C LEU A 156 7.53 13.66 9.74
N LEU A 157 6.42 14.33 10.05
CA LEU A 157 6.16 14.95 11.36
C LEU A 157 6.00 13.89 12.46
N MET A 158 5.28 12.80 12.19
CA MET A 158 5.01 11.70 13.12
C MET A 158 6.25 10.85 13.41
N ASN A 159 7.19 10.77 12.46
CA ASN A 159 8.47 10.10 12.61
C ASN A 159 9.63 11.05 13.00
N SER A 160 9.36 12.35 13.12
CA SER A 160 10.32 13.33 13.62
C SER A 160 10.62 13.10 15.12
N PRO A 161 11.70 13.67 15.68
CA PRO A 161 11.95 13.66 17.13
C PRO A 161 10.83 14.31 17.96
N PHE A 162 9.97 15.12 17.34
CA PHE A 162 8.77 15.69 17.97
C PHE A 162 7.50 14.87 17.69
N GLY A 163 7.60 13.73 17.01
CA GLY A 163 6.46 12.89 16.63
C GLY A 163 5.63 12.44 17.82
N PHE A 164 6.23 12.27 19.01
CA PHE A 164 5.50 11.95 20.23
C PHE A 164 4.47 13.03 20.63
N ILE A 165 4.73 14.30 20.29
CA ILE A 165 3.83 15.43 20.55
C ILE A 165 2.60 15.30 19.65
N PHE A 166 2.80 15.04 18.36
CA PHE A 166 1.74 14.98 17.34
C PHE A 166 0.93 13.70 17.40
N LYS A 167 1.47 12.63 18.00
CA LYS A 167 0.72 11.39 18.28
C LYS A 167 -0.33 11.54 19.39
N ASN A 168 -0.21 12.55 20.26
CA ASN A 168 -1.15 12.78 21.36
C ASN A 168 -1.84 14.15 21.23
N LYS A 169 -3.18 14.14 21.10
CA LYS A 169 -4.00 15.35 20.95
C LYS A 169 -3.75 16.39 22.04
N TYR A 170 -3.58 15.96 23.31
CA TYR A 170 -3.34 16.89 24.42
C TYR A 170 -1.96 17.56 24.31
N MET A 171 -0.92 16.78 23.99
CA MET A 171 0.44 17.32 23.80
C MET A 171 0.51 18.25 22.61
N THR A 172 -0.23 17.94 21.54
CA THR A 172 -0.35 18.82 20.36
C THR A 172 -1.00 20.17 20.72
N ILE A 173 -2.06 20.17 21.55
CA ILE A 173 -2.70 21.40 22.03
C ILE A 173 -1.73 22.23 22.87
N VAL A 174 -1.02 21.60 23.82
CA VAL A 174 -0.04 22.30 24.66
C VAL A 174 1.10 22.88 23.82
N PHE A 175 1.63 22.09 22.88
CA PHE A 175 2.72 22.51 22.00
C PHE A 175 2.31 23.70 21.10
N THR A 176 1.11 23.66 20.53
CA THR A 176 0.59 24.77 19.72
C THR A 176 0.36 26.04 20.55
N ALA A 177 -0.12 25.92 21.79
CA ALA A 177 -0.23 27.05 22.70
C ALA A 177 1.14 27.65 23.06
N CYS A 178 2.15 26.82 23.34
CA CYS A 178 3.51 27.28 23.60
C CYS A 178 4.11 28.01 22.39
N LEU A 179 3.92 27.50 21.17
CA LEU A 179 4.37 28.16 19.94
C LEU A 179 3.69 29.52 19.75
N ALA A 180 2.39 29.62 20.00
CA ALA A 180 1.65 30.88 19.90
C ALA A 180 2.18 31.93 20.88
N ILE A 181 2.48 31.56 22.13
CA ILE A 181 3.02 32.48 23.14
C ILE A 181 4.43 32.97 22.74
N MET A 182 5.29 32.08 22.21
CA MET A 182 6.63 32.45 21.75
C MET A 182 6.59 33.35 20.50
N ALA A 183 5.65 33.12 19.59
CA ALA A 183 5.51 33.91 18.36
C ALA A 183 4.76 35.24 18.58
N ALA A 184 3.94 35.35 19.62
CA ALA A 184 3.11 36.53 19.92
C ALA A 184 3.89 37.87 19.87
N PRO A 185 5.05 38.05 20.55
CA PRO A 185 5.78 39.32 20.49
C PRO A 185 6.29 39.65 19.08
N TYR A 186 6.70 38.66 18.29
CA TYR A 186 7.16 38.86 16.91
C TYR A 186 6.01 39.26 15.98
N ILE A 187 4.85 38.61 16.12
CA ILE A 187 3.65 38.94 15.34
C ILE A 187 3.15 40.34 15.70
N LEU A 188 3.14 40.69 17.00
CA LEU A 188 2.75 42.02 17.47
C LEU A 188 3.69 43.12 16.96
N GLN A 189 5.00 42.87 16.84
CA GLN A 189 5.93 43.84 16.25
C GLN A 189 5.59 44.19 14.79
N VAL A 190 5.03 43.25 14.03
CA VAL A 190 4.68 43.45 12.62
C VAL A 190 3.31 44.11 12.45
N VAL A 191 2.32 43.67 13.23
CA VAL A 191 0.93 44.15 13.09
C VAL A 191 0.70 45.47 13.82
N SER A 192 1.35 45.67 14.97
CA SER A 192 1.10 46.79 15.87
C SER A 192 2.39 47.17 16.62
N PRO A 193 3.32 47.90 15.97
CA PRO A 193 4.61 48.23 16.57
C PRO A 193 4.48 49.04 17.87
N GLU A 194 3.42 49.84 18.01
CA GLU A 194 3.13 50.62 19.23
C GLU A 194 2.84 49.71 20.43
N PHE A 195 1.94 48.73 20.27
CA PHE A 195 1.67 47.74 21.31
C PHE A 195 2.89 46.89 21.64
N ALA A 196 3.73 46.55 20.65
CA ALA A 196 4.96 45.81 20.91
C ALA A 196 5.95 46.60 21.78
N ALA A 197 6.05 47.92 21.57
CA ALA A 197 6.88 48.79 22.40
C ALA A 197 6.35 48.89 23.83
N GLU A 198 5.03 49.04 24.01
CA GLU A 198 4.38 49.04 25.33
C GLU A 198 4.61 47.70 26.07
N LEU A 199 4.43 46.58 25.38
CA LEU A 199 4.60 45.24 25.96
C LEU A 199 6.06 45.00 26.37
N ASN A 200 7.02 45.43 25.55
CA ASN A 200 8.45 45.40 25.91
C ASN A 200 8.75 46.30 27.12
N GLN A 201 8.16 47.50 27.20
CA GLN A 201 8.32 48.38 28.36
C GLN A 201 7.78 47.72 29.63
N ILE A 202 6.57 47.16 29.61
CA ILE A 202 5.98 46.44 30.75
C ILE A 202 6.86 45.26 31.17
N GLN A 203 7.40 44.49 30.22
CA GLN A 203 8.33 43.40 30.53
C GLN A 203 9.62 43.91 31.19
N THR A 204 10.21 45.00 30.68
CA THR A 204 11.42 45.57 31.29
C THR A 204 11.16 46.19 32.66
N GLN A 205 9.99 46.79 32.88
CA GLN A 205 9.60 47.34 34.17
C GLN A 205 9.38 46.22 35.19
N THR A 206 8.65 45.16 34.81
CA THR A 206 8.43 43.99 35.67
C THR A 206 9.76 43.29 36.00
N ALA A 207 10.68 43.19 35.04
CA ALA A 207 12.02 42.63 35.27
C ALA A 207 12.85 43.51 36.21
N LYS A 208 12.76 44.84 36.08
CA LYS A 208 13.40 45.80 36.99
C LYS A 208 12.80 45.77 38.39
N GLU A 209 11.49 45.61 38.53
CA GLU A 209 10.82 45.45 39.83
C GLU A 209 11.25 44.15 40.50
N ARG A 210 11.33 43.03 39.75
CA ARG A 210 11.84 41.74 40.28
C ARG A 210 13.31 41.77 40.67
N LEU A 211 14.12 42.61 40.03
CA LEU A 211 15.55 42.79 40.35
C LEU A 211 15.80 43.89 41.40
N GLY A 212 14.89 44.84 41.53
CA GLY A 212 14.98 45.99 42.43
C GLY A 212 14.71 45.68 43.91
N GLU A 213 14.12 44.53 44.22
CA GLU A 213 13.92 44.06 45.60
C GLU A 213 15.15 43.32 46.18
N LYS A 214 16.20 43.11 45.38
CA LYS A 214 17.53 42.66 45.84
C LYS A 214 18.53 43.81 45.84
N VAL A 215 18.42 44.70 46.82
CA VAL A 215 19.51 45.61 47.18
C VAL A 215 20.51 44.82 48.03
N ILE A 216 21.76 44.68 47.55
CA ILE A 216 23.03 44.83 48.30
C ILE A 216 24.19 44.32 47.42
N GLU A 217 25.16 45.22 47.24
CA GLU A 217 26.56 45.03 46.84
C GLU A 217 26.91 44.82 45.35
N SER A 218 27.28 45.94 44.74
CA SER A 218 28.34 46.01 43.74
C SER A 218 29.62 46.47 44.45
N PRO A 219 30.78 45.82 44.24
CA PRO A 219 32.04 46.54 44.25
C PRO A 219 32.78 46.37 42.91
N GLU A 220 33.01 47.54 42.31
CA GLU A 220 34.02 48.01 41.36
C GLU A 220 34.82 47.06 40.44
N PRO A 221 35.13 47.51 39.20
CA PRO A 221 35.95 46.77 38.26
C PRO A 221 37.45 46.99 38.53
N THR A 222 38.20 45.92 38.80
CA THR A 222 39.67 45.94 38.71
C THR A 222 40.17 44.97 37.67
N ILE A 223 40.57 45.52 36.54
CA ILE A 223 41.47 44.91 35.55
C ILE A 223 42.87 44.83 36.17
N LYS A 224 43.51 43.65 36.17
CA LYS A 224 44.96 43.49 35.99
C LYS A 224 45.35 42.03 35.77
N SER A 225 46.09 41.82 34.68
CA SER A 225 46.73 40.58 34.25
C SER A 225 47.87 40.16 35.17
N THR A 226 48.12 38.85 35.32
CA THR A 226 49.35 38.14 34.89
C THR A 226 49.48 36.75 35.54
N GLY A 227 49.63 35.72 34.69
CA GLY A 227 50.76 34.79 34.74
C GLY A 227 50.91 33.74 35.87
N VAL A 228 50.57 32.48 35.51
CA VAL A 228 51.39 31.25 35.66
C VAL A 228 51.89 30.83 37.06
N ASN A 229 51.47 29.65 37.52
CA ASN A 229 52.42 28.61 37.95
C ASN A 229 51.82 27.19 37.90
N LYS A 230 52.66 26.27 37.44
CA LYS A 230 52.40 24.88 37.02
C LYS A 230 53.21 23.96 37.94
N SER A 231 52.62 22.90 38.52
CA SER A 231 53.36 21.67 38.90
C SER A 231 52.42 20.56 39.39
N GLN A 232 52.33 19.45 38.64
CA GLN A 232 52.66 18.05 39.02
C GLN A 232 51.90 17.47 40.24
N GLY A 233 51.26 16.31 40.23
CA GLY A 233 51.20 15.19 39.31
C GLY A 233 50.85 13.91 40.11
N ALA A 234 50.02 13.01 39.56
CA ALA A 234 49.87 11.57 39.89
C ALA A 234 48.67 11.05 39.09
N LYS A 235 48.65 9.88 38.43
CA LYS A 235 49.57 8.76 38.23
C LYS A 235 49.01 7.98 37.02
N LYS A 236 49.88 7.31 36.26
CA LYS A 236 49.65 6.74 34.92
C LYS A 236 49.68 5.20 34.95
N ARG A 237 49.14 4.58 33.87
CA ARG A 237 49.29 3.19 33.36
C ARG A 237 48.26 2.19 33.89
N ARG A 238 47.52 1.45 33.06
CA ARG A 238 47.89 0.75 31.81
C ARG A 238 46.80 0.88 30.76
#